data_AF-A0A2H0TXX2-F1
#
_entry.id   AF-A0A2H0TXX2-F1
#
_cell.length_a   1.000
_cell.length_b   1.000
_cell.length_c   1.000
_cell.angle_alpha   90.00
_cell.angle_beta   90.00
_cell.angle_gamma   90.00
#
_symmetry.space_group_name_H-M   'P 1'
#
loop_
_entity.id
_entity.type
_entity.pdbx_description
1 polymer ?
#
loop_
_entity_poly.entity_id
_entity_poly.type
_entity_poly.pdbx_seq_one_letter_code
_entity_poly.pdbx_strand_id
1 'polypeptide(L)'
;MATIQIRIDEKQKQKAKKIFEKMGLDMSSAVKLFFQQTTLLEALPFRPITKNGLTLLEEKKVLLASKEAKKGINTVDFDDIKKALAHLKK
;
A
#
# COMPACT_ATOMS: atom_id res chain seq x y z
N MET A 1 7.50 -25.57 20.86
CA MET A 1 8.18 -24.82 19.77
C MET A 1 7.57 -25.27 18.45
N ALA A 2 7.21 -24.35 17.55
CA ALA A 2 6.61 -24.70 16.26
C ALA A 2 7.57 -24.30 15.13
N THR A 3 7.63 -25.09 14.06
CA THR A 3 8.51 -24.86 12.91
C THR A 3 7.70 -24.45 11.69
N ILE A 4 8.16 -23.43 10.97
CA ILE A 4 7.55 -22.98 9.71
C ILE A 4 8.54 -23.24 8.58
N GLN A 5 8.09 -23.94 7.55
CA GLN A 5 8.86 -24.18 6.32
C GLN A 5 8.25 -23.36 5.18
N ILE A 6 9.04 -22.46 4.59
CA ILE A 6 8.58 -21.55 3.54
C ILE A 6 9.41 -21.79 2.28
N ARG A 7 8.74 -22.02 1.15
CA ARG A 7 9.39 -22.05 -0.17
C ARG A 7 9.54 -20.62 -0.69
N ILE A 8 10.75 -20.24 -1.05
CA ILE A 8 11.09 -18.94 -1.62
C ILE A 8 12.20 -19.14 -2.65
N ASP A 9 12.22 -18.28 -3.67
CA ASP A 9 13.31 -18.23 -4.63
C ASP A 9 14.66 -17.93 -3.95
N GLU A 10 15.71 -18.60 -4.37
CA GLU A 10 17.03 -18.46 -3.75
C GLU A 10 17.58 -17.04 -3.88
N LYS A 11 17.41 -16.38 -5.04
CA LYS A 11 17.90 -15.01 -5.23
C LYS A 11 17.16 -14.03 -4.32
N GLN A 12 15.84 -14.22 -4.16
CA GLN A 12 15.05 -13.42 -3.21
C GLN A 12 15.50 -13.63 -1.77
N LYS A 13 15.73 -14.88 -1.34
CA LYS A 13 16.24 -15.20 -0.01
C LYS A 13 17.57 -14.50 0.28
N GLN A 14 18.51 -14.57 -0.65
CA GLN A 14 19.82 -13.93 -0.49
C GLN A 14 19.72 -12.40 -0.45
N LYS A 15 18.85 -11.81 -1.26
CA LYS A 15 18.60 -10.36 -1.24
C LYS A 15 18.01 -9.91 0.09
N ALA A 16 16.98 -10.61 0.59
CA ALA A 16 16.38 -10.32 1.89
C ALA A 16 17.38 -10.47 3.03
N LYS A 17 18.20 -11.53 3.02
CA LYS A 17 19.24 -11.76 4.04
C LYS A 17 20.20 -10.58 4.14
N LYS A 18 20.74 -10.08 3.03
CA LYS A 18 21.64 -8.92 3.01
C LYS A 18 20.98 -7.65 3.56
N ILE A 19 19.68 -7.48 3.36
CA ILE A 19 18.95 -6.32 3.89
C ILE A 19 18.81 -6.44 5.41
N PHE A 20 18.44 -7.62 5.92
CA PHE A 20 18.31 -7.85 7.35
C PHE A 20 19.65 -7.78 8.08
N GLU A 21 20.72 -8.32 7.49
CA GLU A 21 22.08 -8.24 8.07
C GLU A 21 22.54 -6.78 8.22
N LYS A 22 22.22 -5.90 7.26
CA LYS A 22 22.49 -4.45 7.38
C LYS A 22 21.70 -3.78 8.51
N MET A 23 20.59 -4.37 8.93
CA MET A 23 19.77 -3.93 10.06
C MET A 23 20.18 -4.62 11.37
N GLY A 24 21.22 -5.47 11.37
CA GLY A 24 21.64 -6.25 12.54
C GLY A 24 20.68 -7.41 12.88
N LEU A 25 19.87 -7.87 11.92
CA LEU A 25 18.87 -8.92 12.12
C LEU A 25 19.23 -10.17 11.31
N ASP A 26 19.07 -11.35 11.93
CA ASP A 26 19.03 -12.60 11.20
C ASP A 26 17.64 -12.84 10.58
N MET A 27 17.58 -13.73 9.58
CA MET A 27 16.35 -14.03 8.84
C MET A 27 15.20 -14.49 9.76
N SER A 28 15.51 -15.28 10.79
CA SER A 28 14.49 -15.82 11.70
C SER A 28 13.95 -14.73 12.62
N SER A 29 14.81 -13.82 13.09
CA SER A 29 14.39 -12.66 13.89
C SER A 29 13.52 -11.71 13.09
N ALA A 30 13.86 -11.42 11.83
CA ALA A 30 13.02 -10.60 10.95
C ALA A 30 11.62 -11.20 10.73
N VAL A 31 11.55 -12.52 10.49
CA VAL A 31 10.26 -13.22 10.32
C VAL A 31 9.46 -13.27 11.63
N LYS A 32 10.13 -13.45 12.79
CA LYS A 32 9.47 -13.37 14.10
C LYS A 32 8.86 -11.99 14.35
N LEU A 33 9.58 -10.92 14.03
CA LEU A 33 9.06 -9.55 14.15
C LEU A 33 7.81 -9.34 13.27
N PHE A 34 7.80 -9.89 12.05
CA PHE A 34 6.63 -9.84 11.18
C PHE A 34 5.40 -10.45 11.85
N PHE A 35 5.52 -11.65 12.42
CA PHE A 35 4.41 -12.29 13.12
C PHE A 35 3.99 -11.52 14.38
N GLN A 36 4.95 -11.04 15.17
CA GLN A 36 4.65 -10.22 16.35
C GLN A 36 3.87 -8.96 16.00
N GLN A 37 4.27 -8.25 14.95
CA GLN A 37 3.53 -7.07 14.47
C GLN A 37 2.15 -7.44 13.94
N THR A 38 2.02 -8.57 13.25
CA THR A 38 0.73 -9.06 12.76
C THR A 38 -0.23 -9.36 13.92
N THR A 39 0.25 -10.03 14.97
CA THR A 39 -0.54 -10.33 16.16
C THR A 39 -0.87 -9.07 16.96
N LEU A 40 0.08 -8.15 17.09
CA LEU A 40 -0.13 -6.89 17.83
C LEU A 40 -1.19 -6.00 17.19
N LEU A 41 -1.20 -5.92 15.85
CA LEU A 41 -2.11 -5.05 15.10
C LEU A 41 -3.42 -5.76 14.72
N GLU A 42 -3.52 -7.07 14.96
CA GLU A 42 -4.58 -7.94 14.44
C GLU A 42 -4.83 -7.73 12.92
N ALA A 43 -3.78 -7.36 12.20
CA ALA A 43 -3.82 -6.95 10.81
C ALA A 43 -2.45 -7.18 10.15
N LEU A 44 -2.39 -7.08 8.82
CA LEU A 44 -1.12 -7.14 8.11
C LEU A 44 -0.20 -5.98 8.54
N PRO A 45 1.08 -6.24 8.82
CA PRO A 45 2.02 -5.24 9.32
C PRO A 45 2.59 -4.35 8.20
N PHE A 46 1.87 -4.26 7.08
CA PHE A 46 2.12 -3.37 5.96
C PHE A 46 0.79 -3.05 5.29
N ARG A 47 0.70 -1.87 4.67
CA ARG A 47 -0.49 -1.49 3.90
C ARG A 47 -0.43 -2.17 2.52
N PRO A 48 -1.38 -3.04 2.16
CA PRO A 48 -1.44 -3.59 0.83
C PRO A 48 -1.83 -2.48 -0.17
N ILE A 49 -0.90 -2.18 -1.07
CA ILE A 49 -1.07 -1.16 -2.12
C ILE A 49 -1.02 -1.81 -3.51
N THR A 50 -1.73 -1.23 -4.47
CA THR A 50 -1.67 -1.63 -5.87
C THR A 50 -0.39 -1.12 -6.52
N LYS A 51 -0.16 -1.48 -7.80
CA LYS A 51 0.96 -0.93 -8.58
C LYS A 51 0.98 0.60 -8.63
N ASN A 52 -0.17 1.23 -8.41
CA ASN A 52 -0.37 2.67 -8.43
C ASN A 52 -0.15 3.33 -7.06
N GLY A 53 0.23 2.57 -6.03
CA GLY A 53 0.44 3.09 -4.68
C GLY A 53 -0.85 3.34 -3.87
N LEU A 54 -2.01 2.98 -4.42
CA LEU A 54 -3.31 3.17 -3.80
C LEU A 54 -3.74 1.90 -3.05
N THR A 55 -4.53 2.04 -1.99
CA THR A 55 -5.29 0.88 -1.49
C THR A 55 -6.35 0.47 -2.51
N LEU A 56 -6.82 -0.78 -2.43
CA LEU A 56 -7.90 -1.28 -3.31
C LEU A 56 -9.16 -0.41 -3.24
N LEU A 57 -9.46 0.16 -2.07
CA LEU A 57 -10.61 1.04 -1.90
C LEU A 57 -10.41 2.39 -2.56
N GLU A 58 -9.22 2.98 -2.42
CA GLU A 58 -8.88 4.25 -3.07
C GLU A 58 -8.88 4.10 -4.60
N GLU A 59 -8.29 3.03 -5.12
CA GLU A 59 -8.28 2.77 -6.56
C GLU A 59 -9.71 2.61 -7.12
N LYS A 60 -10.58 1.91 -6.39
CA LYS A 60 -12.01 1.83 -6.74
C LYS A 60 -12.68 3.20 -6.73
N LYS A 61 -12.42 4.05 -5.73
CA LYS A 61 -12.99 5.41 -5.67
C LYS A 61 -12.53 6.25 -6.85
N VAL A 62 -11.25 6.23 -7.18
CA VAL A 62 -10.69 6.96 -8.34
C VAL A 62 -11.33 6.48 -9.64
N LEU A 63 -11.49 5.16 -9.80
CA LEU A 63 -12.13 4.59 -10.98
C LEU A 63 -13.62 4.96 -11.09
N LEU A 64 -14.34 4.99 -9.97
CA LEU A 64 -15.74 5.42 -9.91
C LEU A 64 -15.87 6.90 -10.26
N ALA A 65 -15.12 7.78 -9.59
CA ALA A 65 -15.10 9.21 -9.86
C ALA A 65 -14.76 9.50 -11.34
N SER A 66 -13.81 8.76 -11.92
CA SER A 66 -13.47 8.88 -13.34
C SER A 66 -14.62 8.46 -14.26
N LYS A 67 -15.42 7.45 -13.88
CA LYS A 67 -16.61 7.03 -14.65
C LYS A 67 -17.75 8.02 -14.52
N GLU A 68 -17.98 8.56 -13.33
CA GLU A 68 -19.00 9.59 -13.06
C GLU A 68 -18.68 10.87 -13.82
N ALA A 69 -17.43 11.33 -13.77
CA ALA A 69 -16.97 12.51 -14.51
C ALA A 69 -17.16 12.36 -16.01
N LYS A 70 -16.85 11.19 -16.58
CA LYS A 70 -17.11 10.88 -18.00
C LYS A 70 -18.60 10.92 -18.37
N LYS A 71 -19.49 10.72 -17.41
CA LYS A 71 -20.95 10.79 -17.58
C LYS A 71 -21.51 12.18 -17.24
N GLY A 72 -20.69 13.15 -16.84
CA GLY A 72 -21.12 14.47 -16.39
C GLY A 72 -21.81 14.46 -15.03
N ILE A 73 -21.57 13.43 -14.20
CA ILE A 73 -22.12 13.31 -12.85
C ILE A 73 -21.08 13.79 -11.85
N ASN A 74 -21.49 14.59 -10.85
CA ASN A 74 -20.59 15.18 -9.85
C ASN A 74 -19.46 16.03 -10.48
N THR A 75 -19.72 16.61 -11.65
CA THR A 75 -18.81 17.55 -12.33
C THR A 75 -19.32 18.97 -12.17
N VAL A 76 -18.39 19.92 -12.07
CA VAL A 76 -18.70 21.36 -12.05
C VAL A 76 -17.82 22.00 -13.11
N ASP A 77 -18.46 22.67 -14.08
CA ASP A 77 -17.76 23.44 -15.08
C ASP A 77 -17.40 24.82 -14.52
N PHE A 78 -16.21 25.30 -14.85
CA PHE A 78 -15.74 26.61 -14.46
C PHE A 78 -15.26 27.36 -15.71
N ASP A 79 -15.81 28.54 -15.95
CA ASP A 79 -15.36 29.40 -17.05
C ASP A 79 -14.00 30.07 -16.78
N ASP A 80 -13.57 30.14 -15.51
CA ASP A 80 -12.36 30.86 -15.11
C ASP A 80 -11.54 30.08 -14.06
N ILE A 81 -10.23 30.08 -14.25
CA ILE A 81 -9.26 29.38 -13.40
C ILE A 81 -9.31 29.89 -11.95
N LYS A 82 -9.53 31.20 -11.74
CA LYS A 82 -9.62 31.78 -10.38
C LYS A 82 -10.82 31.22 -9.61
N LYS A 83 -11.95 31.01 -10.30
CA LYS A 83 -13.16 30.42 -9.71
C LYS A 83 -12.96 28.95 -9.36
N ALA A 84 -12.31 28.18 -10.25
CA ALA A 84 -11.97 26.79 -9.98
C ALA A 84 -11.03 26.64 -8.77
N LEU A 85 -9.97 27.46 -8.69
CA LEU A 85 -9.04 27.46 -7.57
C LEU A 85 -9.70 27.87 -6.25
N ALA A 86 -10.64 28.82 -6.27
CA ALA A 86 -11.40 29.21 -5.09
C ALA A 86 -12.30 28.07 -4.58
N HIS A 87 -12.85 27.25 -5.48
CA HIS A 87 -13.67 26.09 -5.12
C HIS A 87 -12.85 24.95 -4.50
N LEU A 88 -11.60 24.75 -4.92
CA LEU A 88 -10.70 23.71 -4.38
C LEU A 88 -10.03 24.06 -3.05
N LYS A 89 -10.02 25.34 -2.67
CA LYS A 89 -9.39 25.83 -1.43
C LYS A 89 -10.32 25.83 -0.21
N LYS A 90 -11.58 25.42 -0.38
CA LYS A 90 -12.51 25.15 0.74
C LYS A 90 -12.24 23.78 1.34
#